data_AF-A0A525P484-F1
#
_entry.id   AF-A0A525P484-F1
#
_cell.length_a   1.000
_cell.length_b   1.000
_cell.length_c   1.000
_cell.angle_alpha   90.00
_cell.angle_beta   90.00
_cell.angle_gamma   90.00
#
_symmetry.space_group_name_H-M   'P 1'
#
loop_
_entity.id
_entity.type
_entity.pdbx_description
1 polymer ?
#
loop_
_entity_poly.entity_id
_entity_poly.type
_entity_poly.pdbx_seq_one_letter_code
_entity_poly.pdbx_strand_id
1 'polypeptide(L)'
;HPRVVLTDIEERLGTRHTAQTLTALRARYQGVRFVWLMGADNLAQLHLWQNWQHIVETVPIGVLARPGQRISARMSRAASLYAKYRIPAQQSQLLRSAEPPAWCFVNVPMTDISSTAIRAAGAWSA
;
A
#
# COMPACT_ATOMS: atom_id res chain seq x y z
N HIS A 1 -8.36 -13.09 18.63
CA HIS A 1 -7.34 -12.02 18.62
C HIS A 1 -7.27 -11.38 17.24
N PRO A 2 -7.33 -10.04 17.11
CA PRO A 2 -7.09 -9.39 15.84
C PRO A 2 -5.65 -9.68 15.37
N ARG A 3 -5.47 -10.03 14.10
CA ARG A 3 -4.15 -10.34 13.51
C ARG A 3 -3.39 -9.06 13.10
N VAL A 4 -3.56 -7.98 13.87
CA VAL A 4 -3.00 -6.66 13.59
C VAL A 4 -2.09 -6.27 14.75
N VAL A 5 -0.85 -5.90 14.42
CA VAL A 5 0.15 -5.42 15.38
C VAL A 5 0.56 -4.02 14.95
N LEU A 6 0.44 -3.05 15.87
CA LEU A 6 0.90 -1.68 15.65
C LEU A 6 2.39 -1.58 16.01
N THR A 7 3.17 -0.84 15.21
CA THR A 7 4.61 -0.72 15.38
C THR A 7 5.11 0.69 15.07
N ASP A 8 6.14 1.12 15.78
CA ASP A 8 7.03 2.27 15.57
C ASP A 8 8.22 1.92 14.65
N ILE A 9 8.03 0.99 13.71
CA ILE A 9 9.13 0.33 13.00
C ILE A 9 10.01 1.29 12.19
N GLU A 10 9.44 2.36 11.64
CA GLU A 10 10.19 3.36 10.88
C GLU A 10 11.17 4.15 11.77
N GLU A 11 10.77 4.47 13.00
CA GLU A 11 11.64 5.11 14.00
C GLU A 11 12.78 4.18 14.40
N ARG A 12 12.47 2.90 14.67
CA ARG A 12 13.48 1.88 15.02
C ARG A 12 14.47 1.60 13.89
N LEU A 13 14.03 1.71 12.64
CA LEU A 13 14.88 1.52 11.46
C LEU A 13 15.58 2.82 11.03
N GLY A 14 15.21 3.97 11.59
CA GLY A 14 15.73 5.27 11.19
C GLY A 14 15.34 5.66 9.76
N THR A 15 14.24 5.13 9.22
CA THR A 15 13.81 5.35 7.83
C THR A 15 12.65 6.34 7.77
N ARG A 16 12.66 7.21 6.76
CA ARG A 16 11.57 8.18 6.50
C ARG A 16 10.87 7.94 5.16
N HIS A 17 11.48 7.14 4.29
CA HIS A 17 10.97 6.85 2.96
C HIS A 17 10.62 5.38 2.84
N THR A 18 9.45 5.09 2.28
CA THR A 18 8.92 3.71 2.17
C THR A 18 9.89 2.76 1.47
N ALA A 19 10.60 3.21 0.43
CA ALA A 19 11.63 2.41 -0.24
C ALA A 19 12.75 1.94 0.72
N GLN A 20 13.17 2.81 1.65
CA GLN A 20 14.17 2.49 2.66
C GLN A 20 13.59 1.56 3.72
N THR A 21 12.38 1.85 4.22
CA THR A 21 11.67 1.01 5.19
C THR A 21 11.50 -0.43 4.66
N LEU A 22 11.06 -0.59 3.41
CA LEU A 22 10.87 -1.91 2.79
C LEU A 22 12.20 -2.67 2.62
N THR A 23 13.26 -1.98 2.21
CA THR A 23 14.60 -2.57 2.08
C THR A 23 15.09 -3.10 3.43
N ALA A 24 14.98 -2.29 4.48
CA ALA A 24 15.40 -2.65 5.83
C ALA A 24 14.55 -3.78 6.42
N LEU A 25 13.24 -3.77 6.20
CA LEU A 25 12.34 -4.85 6.61
C LEU A 25 12.72 -6.19 5.96
N ARG A 26 12.94 -6.20 4.63
CA ARG A 26 13.33 -7.42 3.93
C ARG A 26 14.69 -7.96 4.38
N ALA A 27 15.64 -7.07 4.66
CA ALA A 27 16.96 -7.47 5.17
C ALA A 27 16.87 -8.06 6.59
N ARG A 28 16.02 -7.49 7.45
CA ARG A 28 15.85 -7.93 8.85
C ARG A 28 15.04 -9.21 8.97
N TYR A 29 14.04 -9.40 8.12
CA TYR A 29 13.12 -10.55 8.16
C TYR A 29 13.30 -11.46 6.95
N GLN A 30 14.46 -12.12 6.88
CA GLN A 30 14.75 -13.08 5.83
C GLN A 30 13.75 -14.25 5.87
N GLY A 31 13.25 -14.65 4.71
CA GLY A 31 12.23 -15.71 4.58
C GLY A 31 10.78 -15.25 4.79
N VAL A 32 10.56 -14.01 5.24
CA VAL A 32 9.19 -13.44 5.34
C VAL A 32 8.77 -12.88 3.99
N ARG A 33 7.55 -13.22 3.56
CA ARG A 33 6.93 -12.66 2.35
C ARG A 33 6.08 -11.45 2.73
N PHE A 34 6.49 -10.29 2.26
CA PHE A 34 5.79 -9.03 2.49
C PHE A 34 4.82 -8.73 1.35
N VAL A 35 3.65 -8.19 1.68
CA VAL A 35 2.74 -7.52 0.76
C VAL A 35 2.50 -6.13 1.31
N TRP A 36 2.71 -5.10 0.50
CA TRP A 36 2.45 -3.73 0.92
C TRP A 36 1.01 -3.34 0.61
N LEU A 37 0.28 -2.87 1.62
CA LEU A 37 -1.11 -2.43 1.46
C LEU A 37 -1.19 -0.91 1.47
N MET A 38 -1.97 -0.35 0.54
CA MET A 38 -2.19 1.09 0.42
C MET A 38 -3.61 1.42 -0.07
N GLY A 39 -4.00 2.69 0.03
CA GLY A 39 -5.21 3.21 -0.60
C GLY A 39 -5.04 3.55 -2.09
N ALA A 40 -6.15 3.63 -2.82
CA ALA A 40 -6.19 4.04 -4.22
C ALA A 40 -5.66 5.47 -4.47
N ASP A 41 -5.87 6.38 -3.51
CA ASP A 41 -5.25 7.71 -3.45
C ASP A 41 -3.72 7.62 -3.50
N ASN A 42 -3.12 6.75 -2.68
CA ASN A 42 -1.67 6.58 -2.66
C ASN A 42 -1.15 6.06 -4.00
N LEU A 43 -1.85 5.14 -4.65
CA LEU A 43 -1.46 4.66 -5.98
C LEU A 43 -1.46 5.80 -7.01
N ALA A 44 -2.46 6.70 -6.96
CA ALA A 44 -2.56 7.83 -7.88
C ALA A 44 -1.32 8.73 -7.84
N GLN A 45 -0.78 8.96 -6.64
CA GLN A 45 0.40 9.82 -6.40
C GLN A 45 1.72 9.05 -6.24
N LEU A 46 1.73 7.71 -6.35
CA LEU A 46 2.90 6.89 -6.05
C LEU A 46 4.15 7.29 -6.86
N HIS A 47 3.95 7.69 -8.11
CA HIS A 47 5.02 8.13 -9.01
C HIS A 47 5.78 9.39 -8.55
N LEU A 48 5.25 10.11 -7.55
CA LEU A 48 5.89 11.27 -6.92
C LEU A 48 6.72 10.88 -5.69
N TRP A 49 6.65 9.62 -5.24
CA TRP A 49 7.39 9.16 -4.08
C TRP A 49 8.85 8.90 -4.43
N GLN A 50 9.73 9.10 -3.44
CA GLN A 50 11.15 8.81 -3.62
C GLN A 50 11.36 7.33 -3.92
N ASN A 51 12.08 7.04 -5.00
CA ASN A 51 12.40 5.68 -5.46
C ASN A 51 11.15 4.79 -5.59
N TRP A 52 10.04 5.32 -6.08
CA TRP A 52 8.78 4.59 -6.15
C TRP A 52 8.85 3.31 -7.01
N GLN A 53 9.68 3.27 -8.05
CA GLN A 53 9.89 2.06 -8.85
C GLN A 53 10.52 0.95 -8.00
N HIS A 54 11.51 1.30 -7.17
CA HIS A 54 12.10 0.38 -6.20
C HIS A 54 11.04 -0.19 -5.26
N ILE A 55 10.05 0.60 -4.83
CA ILE A 55 8.95 0.11 -3.99
C ILE A 55 8.16 -1.00 -4.73
N VAL A 56 7.74 -0.74 -5.96
CA VAL A 56 6.96 -1.67 -6.79
C VAL A 56 7.75 -2.94 -7.12
N GLU A 57 9.06 -2.81 -7.29
CA GLU A 57 9.98 -3.92 -7.60
C GLU A 57 10.46 -4.68 -6.36
N THR A 58 10.22 -4.14 -5.15
CA THR A 58 10.66 -4.76 -3.90
C THR A 58 9.60 -5.66 -3.28
N VAL A 59 8.31 -5.34 -3.38
CA VAL A 59 7.23 -6.16 -2.77
C VAL A 59 5.96 -6.10 -3.60
N PRO A 60 5.14 -7.18 -3.61
CA PRO A 60 3.80 -7.12 -4.15
C PRO A 60 2.94 -6.07 -3.45
N ILE A 61 2.07 -5.38 -4.20
CA ILE A 61 1.25 -4.27 -3.69
C ILE A 61 -0.24 -4.59 -3.76
N GLY A 62 -0.93 -4.52 -2.62
CA GLY A 62 -2.39 -4.54 -2.53
C GLY A 62 -2.96 -3.12 -2.41
N VAL A 63 -3.74 -2.71 -3.41
CA VAL A 63 -4.35 -1.39 -3.46
C VAL A 63 -5.84 -1.50 -3.14
N LEU A 64 -6.28 -0.78 -2.12
CA LEU A 64 -7.67 -0.77 -1.64
C LEU A 64 -8.44 0.41 -2.22
N ALA A 65 -9.56 0.14 -2.88
CA ALA A 65 -10.42 1.16 -3.46
C ALA A 65 -11.09 2.02 -2.38
N ARG A 66 -11.11 3.34 -2.59
CA ARG A 66 -11.92 4.32 -1.83
C ARG A 66 -13.03 4.91 -2.72
N PRO A 67 -14.13 5.44 -2.15
CA PRO A 67 -15.16 6.16 -2.92
C PRO A 67 -14.53 7.26 -3.78
N GLY A 68 -14.98 7.42 -5.03
CA GLY A 68 -14.55 8.50 -5.93
C GLY A 68 -13.13 8.39 -6.53
N GLN A 69 -12.25 7.51 -6.03
CA GLN A 69 -10.83 7.49 -6.40
C GLN A 69 -10.43 6.35 -7.36
N ARG A 70 -11.40 5.57 -7.85
CA ARG A 70 -11.12 4.40 -8.70
C ARG A 70 -10.50 4.77 -10.04
N ILE A 71 -10.94 5.86 -10.65
CA ILE A 71 -10.51 6.26 -11.99
C ILE A 71 -9.09 6.82 -11.94
N SER A 72 -8.82 7.77 -11.04
CA SER A 72 -7.49 8.38 -10.90
C SER A 72 -6.40 7.34 -10.58
N ALA A 73 -6.68 6.39 -9.70
CA ALA A 73 -5.75 5.32 -9.36
C ALA A 73 -5.40 4.42 -10.56
N ARG A 74 -6.40 4.09 -11.39
CA ARG A 74 -6.21 3.24 -12.60
C ARG A 74 -5.51 3.99 -13.74
N MET A 75 -5.63 5.31 -13.78
CA MET A 75 -4.95 6.18 -14.75
C MET A 75 -3.59 6.66 -14.26
N SER A 76 -3.15 6.21 -13.09
CA SER A 76 -1.87 6.61 -12.51
C SER A 76 -0.69 6.12 -13.34
N ARG A 77 0.41 6.87 -13.31
CA ARG A 77 1.66 6.48 -13.99
C ARG A 77 2.14 5.11 -13.56
N ALA A 78 2.02 4.78 -12.27
CA ALA A 78 2.38 3.47 -11.74
C ALA A 78 1.48 2.36 -12.30
N ALA A 79 0.16 2.57 -12.33
CA ALA A 79 -0.79 1.60 -12.90
C ALA A 79 -0.56 1.36 -14.39
N SER A 80 -0.22 2.41 -15.15
CA SER A 80 0.10 2.28 -16.57
C SER A 80 1.43 1.56 -16.80
N LEU A 81 2.50 1.95 -16.09
CA LEU A 81 3.84 1.38 -16.30
C LEU A 81 3.92 -0.09 -15.90
N TYR A 82 3.21 -0.48 -14.84
CA TYR A 82 3.18 -1.85 -14.33
C TYR A 82 1.89 -2.61 -14.70
N ALA A 83 1.16 -2.19 -15.74
CA ALA A 83 -0.11 -2.79 -16.14
C ALA A 83 -0.01 -4.31 -16.37
N LYS A 84 1.09 -4.78 -16.98
CA LYS A 84 1.36 -6.20 -17.26
C LYS A 84 1.56 -7.08 -16.01
N TYR A 85 1.83 -6.46 -14.86
CA TYR A 85 2.05 -7.14 -13.58
C TYR A 85 0.81 -7.13 -12.68
N ARG A 86 -0.33 -6.70 -13.22
CA ARG A 86 -1.57 -6.59 -12.47
C ARG A 86 -2.23 -7.96 -12.30
N ILE A 87 -2.43 -8.36 -11.06
CA ILE A 87 -3.24 -9.51 -10.67
C ILE A 87 -4.72 -9.10 -10.63
N PRO A 88 -5.64 -9.91 -11.20
CA PRO A 88 -7.08 -9.67 -11.07
C PRO A 88 -7.55 -9.64 -9.62
N ALA A 89 -8.55 -8.81 -9.30
CA ALA A 89 -9.06 -8.63 -7.93
C ALA A 89 -9.51 -9.94 -7.27
N GLN A 90 -10.14 -10.82 -8.06
CA GLN A 90 -10.62 -12.14 -7.66
C GLN A 90 -9.47 -13.08 -7.24
N GLN A 91 -8.26 -12.80 -7.73
CA GLN A 91 -7.04 -13.56 -7.44
C GLN A 91 -6.11 -12.82 -6.47
N SER A 92 -6.62 -11.83 -5.73
CA SER A 92 -5.84 -11.04 -4.76
C SER A 92 -5.06 -11.89 -3.75
N GLN A 93 -5.54 -13.10 -3.44
CA GLN A 93 -4.85 -14.05 -2.57
C GLN A 93 -3.49 -14.53 -3.11
N LEU A 94 -3.25 -14.40 -4.43
CA LEU A 94 -1.96 -14.71 -5.05
C LEU A 94 -0.86 -13.73 -4.67
N LEU A 95 -1.20 -12.49 -4.23
CA LEU A 95 -0.19 -11.51 -3.82
C LEU A 95 0.75 -12.04 -2.75
N ARG A 96 0.27 -12.91 -1.84
CA ARG A 96 1.08 -13.47 -0.74
C ARG A 96 2.25 -14.34 -1.20
N SER A 97 2.23 -14.78 -2.46
CA SER A 97 3.22 -15.67 -3.06
C SER A 97 3.73 -15.15 -4.41
N ALA A 98 3.28 -13.99 -4.86
CA ALA A 98 3.72 -13.39 -6.10
C ALA A 98 5.14 -12.81 -5.95
N GLU A 99 5.93 -12.91 -7.00
CA GLU A 99 7.20 -12.19 -7.09
C GLU A 99 6.93 -10.75 -7.55
N PRO A 100 7.59 -9.75 -6.93
CA PRO A 100 7.51 -8.40 -7.43
C PRO A 100 8.25 -8.25 -8.78
N PRO A 101 7.80 -7.34 -9.66
CA PRO A 101 6.65 -6.48 -9.47
C PRO A 101 5.34 -7.26 -9.67
N ALA A 102 4.40 -7.07 -8.75
CA ALA A 102 3.07 -7.64 -8.79
C ALA A 102 2.13 -6.73 -8.00
N TRP A 103 0.93 -6.45 -8.52
CA TRP A 103 -0.01 -5.62 -7.77
C TRP A 103 -1.46 -5.98 -8.07
N CYS A 104 -2.33 -5.74 -7.10
CA CYS A 104 -3.76 -6.00 -7.21
C CYS A 104 -4.56 -4.79 -6.74
N PHE A 105 -5.68 -4.52 -7.40
CA PHE A 105 -6.63 -3.48 -7.01
C PHE A 105 -7.92 -4.15 -6.52
N VAL A 106 -8.23 -4.02 -5.24
CA VAL A 106 -9.35 -4.70 -4.57
C VAL A 106 -10.39 -3.70 -4.10
N ASN A 107 -11.67 -4.01 -4.33
CA ASN A 107 -12.78 -3.27 -3.76
C ASN A 107 -13.10 -3.85 -2.39
N VAL A 108 -13.02 -3.02 -1.35
CA VAL A 108 -13.46 -3.37 0.01
C VAL A 108 -14.75 -2.62 0.35
N PRO A 109 -15.66 -3.20 1.17
CA PRO A 109 -16.84 -2.50 1.66
C PRO A 109 -16.41 -1.19 2.33
N MET A 110 -16.95 -0.08 1.85
CA MET A 110 -16.47 1.26 2.19
C MET A 110 -17.23 1.76 3.41
N THR A 111 -16.51 2.20 4.44
CA THR A 111 -17.06 3.04 5.50
C THR A 111 -16.62 4.47 5.20
N ASP A 112 -17.56 5.42 5.15
CA ASP A 112 -17.29 6.81 4.76
C ASP A 112 -16.68 7.62 5.93
N ILE A 113 -15.50 7.19 6.37
CA ILE A 113 -14.78 7.75 7.51
C ILE A 113 -13.40 8.19 7.01
N SER A 114 -13.04 9.44 7.29
CA SER A 114 -11.70 9.97 7.02
C SER A 114 -11.11 10.59 8.28
N SER A 115 -9.78 10.45 8.46
CA SER A 115 -9.10 11.08 9.60
C SER A 115 -9.20 12.60 9.58
N THR A 116 -9.33 13.21 8.40
CA THR A 116 -9.58 14.66 8.26
C THR A 116 -10.96 15.03 8.79
N ALA A 117 -12.00 14.27 8.45
CA ALA A 117 -13.34 14.48 8.99
C ALA A 117 -13.39 14.26 10.50
N ILE A 118 -12.69 13.24 11.03
CA ILE A 118 -12.58 13.00 12.47
C ILE A 118 -11.89 14.18 13.19
N ARG A 119 -10.76 14.68 12.65
CA ARG A 119 -10.08 15.87 13.18
C ARG A 119 -10.97 17.10 13.16
N ALA A 120 -11.67 17.34 12.06
CA ALA A 120 -12.58 18.47 11.91
C ALA A 120 -13.81 18.37 12.84
N ALA A 121 -14.29 17.16 13.12
CA ALA A 121 -15.43 16.92 14.01
C ALA A 121 -15.11 17.18 15.49
N GLY A 122 -13.83 17.25 15.87
CA GLY A 122 -13.42 17.69 17.21
C GLY A 122 -13.80 16.77 18.37
N ALA A 123 -14.40 15.60 18.11
CA ALA A 123 -14.84 14.63 19.13
C ALA A 123 -13.67 13.78 19.68
N TRP A 124 -12.61 14.44 20.16
CA TRP A 124 -11.49 13.78 20.83
C TRP A 124 -11.82 13.68 22.32
N SER A 125 -12.26 12.52 22.79
CA SER A 125 -12.27 12.25 24.23
C SER A 125 -10.83 12.09 24.73
N ALA A 126 -10.47 12.80 25.79
CA ALA A 126 -9.18 12.70 26.48
C ALA A 126 -8.97 11.31 27.11
#